data_AF-A0A1F2VLK3-F1
#
_entry.id   AF-A0A1F2VLK3-F1
#
_cell.length_a   1.000
_cell.length_b   1.000
_cell.length_c   1.000
_cell.angle_alpha   90.00
_cell.angle_beta   90.00
_cell.angle_gamma   90.00
#
_symmetry.space_group_name_H-M   'P 1'
#
loop_
_entity.id
_entity.type
_entity.pdbx_description
1 polymer ?
#
loop_
_entity_poly.entity_id
_entity_poly.type
_entity_poly.pdbx_seq_one_letter_code
_entity_poly.pdbx_strand_id
1 'polypeptide(L)'
;MAAEHHGEKELAAFIRAGAHRRPEQAFGDYYRGKSASCALGAAYEGMYRLPTEMGGVHPTRDLEWFFDCLEGSVRRCPGGDGCKKTLSLAAILVHLNDEHKWSRERIATWLDSLK
;
A
#
# COMPACT_ATOMS: atom_id res chain seq x y z
N MET A 1 -9.18 -22.65 10.50
CA MET A 1 -9.53 -21.85 9.31
C MET A 1 -8.21 -21.44 8.69
N ALA A 2 -7.89 -21.95 7.50
CA ALA A 2 -6.67 -21.54 6.81
C ALA A 2 -6.75 -20.03 6.55
N ALA A 3 -5.71 -19.28 6.91
CA ALA A 3 -5.65 -17.86 6.58
C ALA A 3 -5.68 -17.75 5.06
N GLU A 4 -6.72 -17.11 4.51
CA GLU A 4 -6.74 -16.75 3.09
C GLU A 4 -5.62 -15.71 2.91
N HIS A 5 -4.48 -16.17 2.39
CA HIS A 5 -3.35 -15.29 2.09
C HIS A 5 -3.70 -14.48 0.83
N HIS A 6 -3.81 -13.18 1.00
CA HIS A 6 -4.25 -12.29 -0.06
C HIS A 6 -3.11 -11.96 -1.03
N GLY A 7 -3.41 -12.02 -2.33
CA GLY A 7 -2.43 -11.79 -3.39
C GLY A 7 -2.29 -10.31 -3.81
N GLU A 8 -1.41 -10.06 -4.78
CA GLU A 8 -1.12 -8.70 -5.30
C GLU A 8 -2.37 -8.00 -5.88
N LYS A 9 -3.29 -8.77 -6.47
CA LYS A 9 -4.56 -8.24 -6.99
C LYS A 9 -5.50 -7.77 -5.89
N GLU A 10 -5.58 -8.52 -4.80
CA GLU A 10 -6.39 -8.13 -3.65
C GLU A 10 -5.77 -6.92 -2.96
N LEU A 11 -4.44 -6.88 -2.82
CA LEU A 11 -3.73 -5.71 -2.33
C LEU A 11 -4.04 -4.47 -3.18
N ALA A 12 -4.03 -4.59 -4.51
CA ALA A 12 -4.42 -3.52 -5.42
C ALA A 12 -5.87 -3.05 -5.18
N ALA A 13 -6.80 -3.98 -4.98
CA ALA A 13 -8.20 -3.67 -4.68
C ALA A 13 -8.35 -2.90 -3.36
N PHE A 14 -7.65 -3.32 -2.30
CA PHE A 14 -7.67 -2.64 -1.01
C PHE A 14 -7.05 -1.24 -1.08
N ILE A 15 -5.94 -1.06 -1.80
CA ILE A 15 -5.35 0.26 -2.03
C ILE A 15 -6.35 1.20 -2.70
N ARG A 16 -7.06 0.74 -3.75
CA ARG A 16 -8.10 1.55 -4.42
C ARG A 16 -9.23 1.90 -3.45
N ALA A 17 -9.71 0.93 -2.68
CA ALA A 17 -10.78 1.15 -1.70
C ALA A 17 -10.39 2.16 -0.62
N GLY A 18 -9.17 2.07 -0.09
CA GLY A 18 -8.66 3.01 0.90
C GLY A 18 -8.39 4.40 0.33
N ALA A 19 -7.89 4.50 -0.90
CA ALA A 19 -7.68 5.78 -1.57
C ALA A 19 -9.00 6.52 -1.81
N HIS A 20 -10.08 5.79 -2.12
CA HIS A 20 -11.42 6.37 -2.23
C HIS A 20 -11.94 6.92 -0.88
N ARG A 21 -11.64 6.23 0.23
CA ARG A 21 -12.06 6.63 1.59
C ARG A 21 -11.26 7.81 2.13
N ARG A 22 -9.96 7.82 1.85
CA ARG A 22 -9.01 8.88 2.22
C ARG A 22 -8.52 9.54 0.94
N PRO A 23 -9.25 10.52 0.37
CA PRO A 23 -8.99 11.03 -0.99
C PRO A 23 -7.64 11.74 -1.12
N GLU A 24 -7.03 12.19 -0.02
CA GLU A 24 -5.74 12.87 -0.06
C GLU A 24 -4.56 11.90 0.00
N GLN A 25 -3.47 12.27 -0.65
CA GLN A 25 -2.24 11.50 -0.67
C GLN A 25 -1.35 11.92 0.50
N ALA A 26 -0.87 10.95 1.29
CA ALA A 26 0.20 11.18 2.26
C ALA A 26 1.56 10.76 1.70
N PHE A 27 2.61 11.48 2.10
CA PHE A 27 4.01 11.19 1.78
C PHE A 27 4.84 11.20 3.06
N GLY A 28 5.67 10.19 3.25
CA GLY A 28 6.48 9.99 4.47
C GLY A 28 5.70 9.47 5.68
N ASP A 29 4.37 9.42 5.60
CA ASP A 29 3.46 8.95 6.66
C ASP A 29 2.44 7.97 6.09
N TYR A 30 2.02 6.98 6.89
CA TYR A 30 0.93 6.07 6.50
C TYR A 30 -0.41 6.77 6.45
N TYR A 31 -0.64 7.67 7.40
CA TYR A 31 -1.84 8.50 7.51
C TYR A 31 -1.44 9.91 7.89
N ARG A 32 -2.14 10.91 7.34
CA ARG A 32 -2.03 12.30 7.79
C ARG A 32 -3.43 12.90 7.93
N GLY A 33 -3.73 13.41 9.11
CA GLY A 33 -5.06 13.92 9.43
C GLY A 33 -6.16 12.85 9.24
N LYS A 34 -7.34 13.29 8.80
CA LYS A 34 -8.52 12.43 8.65
C LYS A 34 -8.69 11.88 7.23
N SER A 35 -8.06 12.50 6.25
CA SER A 35 -8.36 12.31 4.82
C SER A 35 -7.18 11.80 4.00
N ALA A 36 -5.96 11.77 4.53
CA ALA A 36 -4.77 11.40 3.77
C ALA A 36 -4.17 10.06 4.18
N SER A 37 -3.72 9.26 3.21
CA SER A 37 -2.90 8.07 3.43
C SER A 37 -1.92 7.81 2.30
N CYS A 38 -0.85 7.04 2.55
CA CYS A 38 0.04 6.52 1.50
C CYS A 38 -0.53 5.24 0.88
N ALA A 39 0.18 4.61 -0.05
CA ALA A 39 -0.22 3.33 -0.64
C ALA A 39 -0.49 2.22 0.39
N LEU A 40 0.43 1.98 1.33
CA LEU A 40 0.21 0.97 2.38
C LEU A 40 -0.90 1.39 3.35
N GLY A 41 -0.96 2.66 3.75
CA GLY A 41 -2.06 3.17 4.58
C GLY A 41 -3.43 3.02 3.91
N ALA A 42 -3.50 3.18 2.59
CA ALA A 42 -4.71 2.89 1.83
C ALA A 42 -5.06 1.40 1.80
N ALA A 43 -4.08 0.49 1.69
CA ALA A 43 -4.34 -0.94 1.81
C ALA A 43 -4.97 -1.29 3.18
N TYR A 44 -4.38 -0.79 4.27
CA TYR A 44 -4.93 -0.96 5.61
C TYR A 44 -6.35 -0.38 5.75
N GLU A 45 -6.59 0.83 5.24
CA GLU A 45 -7.91 1.47 5.27
C GLU A 45 -8.96 0.66 4.49
N GLY A 46 -8.60 0.18 3.30
CA GLY A 46 -9.46 -0.66 2.47
C GLY A 46 -9.80 -1.98 3.15
N MET A 47 -8.84 -2.58 3.85
CA MET A 47 -8.98 -3.87 4.52
C MET A 47 -9.79 -3.79 5.82
N TYR A 48 -9.39 -2.89 6.73
CA TYR A 48 -9.94 -2.84 8.08
C TYR A 48 -11.15 -1.92 8.24
N ARG A 49 -11.44 -1.07 7.24
CA ARG A 49 -12.44 0.00 7.36
C ARG A 49 -12.20 0.84 8.62
N LEU A 50 -10.98 1.35 8.73
CA LEU A 50 -10.50 2.00 9.94
C LEU A 50 -11.40 3.20 10.32
N PRO A 51 -11.56 3.49 11.62
CA PRO A 51 -12.23 4.71 12.06
C PRO A 51 -11.63 5.97 11.43
N THR A 52 -12.49 6.96 11.14
CA THR A 52 -12.07 8.25 10.56
C THR A 52 -11.01 8.97 11.40
N GLU A 53 -11.09 8.82 12.73
CA GLU A 53 -10.10 9.29 13.68
C GLU A 53 -9.29 8.12 14.21
N MET A 54 -8.15 7.86 13.59
CA MET A 54 -7.28 6.78 14.06
C MET A 54 -6.54 7.11 15.34
N GLY A 55 -6.50 8.37 15.80
CA GLY A 55 -6.00 8.73 17.14
C GLY A 55 -4.60 8.21 17.50
N GLY A 56 -3.77 7.83 16.52
CA GLY A 56 -2.49 7.13 16.74
C GLY A 56 -2.60 5.62 17.00
N VAL A 57 -3.79 5.03 16.97
CA VAL A 57 -4.01 3.58 16.98
C VAL A 57 -3.45 3.01 15.69
N HIS A 58 -2.52 2.06 15.79
CA HIS A 58 -2.09 1.25 14.66
C HIS A 58 -2.90 -0.05 14.64
N PRO A 59 -3.23 -0.59 13.45
CA PRO A 59 -3.77 -1.94 13.35
C PRO A 59 -2.88 -2.92 14.11
N THR A 60 -3.46 -3.82 14.88
CA THR A 60 -2.73 -4.75 15.76
C THR A 60 -2.00 -5.86 15.01
N ARG A 61 -2.14 -5.91 13.69
CA ARG A 61 -1.50 -6.88 12.82
C ARG A 61 -0.91 -6.17 11.61
N ASP A 62 0.33 -6.51 11.31
CA ASP A 62 1.01 -6.01 10.12
C ASP A 62 0.34 -6.55 8.86
N LEU A 63 0.27 -5.73 7.80
CA LEU A 63 -0.22 -6.16 6.48
C LEU A 63 0.51 -7.40 5.98
N GLU A 64 1.77 -7.58 6.37
CA GLU A 64 2.59 -8.75 6.03
C GLU A 64 1.97 -10.07 6.52
N TRP A 65 1.15 -10.03 7.57
CA TRP A 65 0.41 -11.19 8.06
C TRP A 65 -0.78 -11.58 7.15
N PHE A 66 -1.24 -10.66 6.29
CA PHE A 66 -2.36 -10.87 5.37
C PHE A 66 -1.94 -10.98 3.91
N PHE A 67 -0.82 -10.35 3.55
CA PHE A 67 -0.30 -10.28 2.19
C PHE A 67 1.14 -10.78 2.16
N ASP A 68 1.32 -12.09 2.03
CA ASP A 68 2.64 -12.72 1.91
C ASP A 68 3.47 -12.13 0.77
N CYS A 69 2.80 -11.59 -0.27
CA CYS A 69 3.47 -10.94 -1.39
C CYS A 69 4.32 -9.72 -1.00
N LEU A 70 4.03 -9.09 0.16
CA LEU A 70 4.72 -7.90 0.66
C LEU A 70 6.19 -8.16 1.00
N GLU A 71 6.48 -9.29 1.63
CA GLU A 71 7.84 -9.70 2.03
C GLU A 71 8.37 -10.89 1.22
N GLY A 72 7.48 -11.69 0.63
CA GLY A 72 7.84 -12.87 -0.16
C GLY A 72 8.44 -12.56 -1.54
N SER A 73 8.48 -11.29 -1.97
CA SER A 73 9.05 -10.94 -3.28
C SER A 73 9.93 -9.68 -3.25
N VAL A 74 11.16 -9.82 -3.75
CA VAL A 74 12.09 -8.72 -3.99
C VAL A 74 12.11 -8.39 -5.48
N ARG A 75 11.87 -7.12 -5.83
CA ARG A 75 11.73 -6.68 -7.23
C ARG A 75 12.50 -5.39 -7.48
N ARG A 76 12.80 -5.13 -8.74
CA ARG A 76 13.35 -3.84 -9.17
C ARG A 76 12.23 -2.80 -9.23
N CYS A 77 12.52 -1.58 -8.77
CA CYS A 77 11.59 -0.46 -8.82
C CYS A 77 11.15 -0.15 -10.28
N PRO A 78 9.84 -0.02 -10.56
CA PRO A 78 9.32 0.32 -11.89
C PRO A 78 9.27 1.83 -12.18
N GLY A 79 9.81 2.69 -11.31
CA GLY A 79 9.63 4.15 -11.35
C GLY A 79 10.10 4.87 -12.61
N GLY A 80 10.91 4.23 -13.47
CA GLY A 80 11.22 4.72 -14.83
C GLY A 80 12.40 5.69 -14.96
N ASP A 81 12.73 6.49 -13.94
CA ASP A 81 13.73 7.59 -14.07
C ASP A 81 15.18 7.15 -13.80
N GLY A 82 15.58 6.00 -14.37
CA GLY A 82 16.90 5.41 -14.08
C GLY A 82 17.04 4.83 -12.67
N CYS A 83 15.94 4.72 -11.92
CA CYS A 83 15.92 4.10 -10.60
C CYS A 83 16.39 2.63 -10.69
N LYS A 84 17.33 2.26 -9.82
CA LYS A 84 17.94 0.92 -9.77
C LYS A 84 17.69 0.22 -8.42
N LYS A 85 16.82 0.78 -7.57
CA LYS A 85 16.52 0.18 -6.28
C LYS A 85 15.85 -1.18 -6.49
N THR A 86 16.28 -2.16 -5.69
CA THR A 86 15.72 -3.49 -5.61
C THR A 86 15.33 -3.72 -4.16
N LEU A 87 14.03 -3.90 -3.91
CA LEU A 87 13.43 -3.84 -2.57
C LEU A 87 12.32 -4.90 -2.43
N SER A 88 11.88 -5.21 -1.21
CA SER A 88 10.65 -5.97 -0.99
C SER A 88 9.44 -5.24 -1.57
N LEU A 89 8.35 -5.94 -1.88
CA LEU A 89 7.17 -5.31 -2.45
C LEU A 89 6.63 -4.20 -1.54
N ALA A 90 6.57 -4.42 -0.22
CA ALA A 90 6.19 -3.38 0.75
C ALA A 90 7.03 -2.11 0.60
N ALA A 91 8.36 -2.28 0.56
CA ALA A 91 9.29 -1.17 0.40
C ALA A 91 9.19 -0.50 -0.98
N ILE A 92 8.85 -1.23 -2.05
CA ILE A 92 8.58 -0.62 -3.37
C ILE A 92 7.33 0.26 -3.32
N LEU A 93 6.26 -0.17 -2.66
CA LEU A 93 5.03 0.64 -2.58
C LEU A 93 5.29 1.97 -1.88
N VAL A 94 6.01 1.95 -0.75
CA VAL A 94 6.44 3.17 -0.05
C VAL A 94 7.37 4.01 -0.92
N HIS A 95 8.35 3.38 -1.56
CA HIS A 95 9.30 4.08 -2.43
C HIS A 95 8.64 4.75 -3.65
N LEU A 96 7.70 4.06 -4.32
CA LEU A 96 6.94 4.63 -5.43
C LEU A 96 6.07 5.80 -4.99
N ASN A 97 5.47 5.69 -3.80
CA ASN A 97 4.68 6.75 -3.18
C ASN A 97 5.56 7.97 -2.87
N ASP A 98 6.65 7.78 -2.15
CA ASP A 98 7.41 8.88 -1.56
C ASP A 98 8.44 9.47 -2.50
N GLU A 99 9.15 8.67 -3.28
CA GLU A 99 10.24 9.14 -4.14
C GLU A 99 9.76 9.40 -5.56
N HIS A 100 8.97 8.48 -6.13
CA HIS A 100 8.45 8.62 -7.48
C HIS A 100 7.11 9.37 -7.55
N LYS A 101 6.52 9.71 -6.39
CA LYS A 101 5.24 10.43 -6.28
C LYS A 101 4.12 9.80 -7.12
N TRP A 102 4.15 8.48 -7.29
CA TRP A 102 3.05 7.77 -7.94
C TRP A 102 1.80 7.88 -7.06
N SER A 103 0.65 8.14 -7.69
CA SER A 103 -0.61 8.07 -6.96
C SER A 103 -0.88 6.63 -6.50
N ARG A 104 -1.67 6.49 -5.44
CA ARG A 104 -2.13 5.20 -4.94
C ARG A 104 -2.82 4.36 -6.01
N GLU A 105 -3.62 4.99 -6.88
CA GLU A 105 -4.32 4.32 -7.99
C GLU A 105 -3.35 3.83 -9.06
N ARG A 106 -2.28 4.60 -9.35
CA ARG A 106 -1.22 4.18 -10.27
C ARG A 106 -0.46 2.98 -9.70
N ILE A 107 -0.12 3.03 -8.41
CA ILE A 107 0.52 1.92 -7.70
C ILE A 107 -0.37 0.66 -7.72
N ALA A 108 -1.66 0.82 -7.43
CA ALA A 108 -2.63 -0.29 -7.52
C ALA A 108 -2.74 -0.85 -8.94
N THR A 109 -2.74 0.00 -9.96
CA THR A 109 -2.77 -0.43 -11.38
C THR A 109 -1.52 -1.21 -11.75
N TRP A 110 -0.35 -0.79 -11.26
CA TRP A 110 0.88 -1.55 -11.43
C TRP A 110 0.80 -2.91 -10.74
N LEU A 111 0.37 -2.97 -9.48
CA LEU A 111 0.18 -4.24 -8.76
C LEU A 111 -0.74 -5.21 -9.50
N ASP A 112 -1.85 -4.72 -10.06
CA ASP A 112 -2.82 -5.51 -10.80
C ASP A 112 -2.27 -6.06 -12.12
N SER A 113 -1.21 -5.44 -12.65
CA SER A 113 -0.52 -5.87 -13.88
C SER A 113 0.57 -6.93 -13.65
N LEU A 114 0.92 -7.19 -12.38
CA LEU A 114 1.92 -8.19 -12.02
C LEU A 114 1.33 -9.59 -12.24
N LYS A 115 2.16 -10.52 -12.71
CA LYS A 115 1.77 -11.87 -13.10
C LYS A 115 1.89 -12.85 -11.94
#